data_AF-E2NIL4-F1
#
_entry.id   AF-E2NIL4-F1
#
_cell.length_a   1.000
_cell.length_b   1.000
_cell.length_c   1.000
_cell.angle_alpha   90.00
_cell.angle_beta   90.00
_cell.angle_gamma   90.00
#
_symmetry.space_group_name_H-M   'P 1'
#
loop_
_entity.id
_entity.type
_entity.pdbx_description
1 polymer ?
#
loop_
_entity_poly.entity_id
_entity_poly.type
_entity_poly.pdbx_seq_one_letter_code
_entity_poly.pdbx_strand_id
1 'polypeptide(L)'
;MRNAYLLAIAPTSSTSIIAGTTAGTDPVMKRFFLEEKKGAMLPRVAPSLSDKTFWLYKGAYLTDQQWSIRAAGVRQLHIDQAQSLNLYITNEFTMRQVLNLYLLAWECGVKTVYYVRSKSLEVEECESCAS
;
A
#
# COMPACT_ATOMS: atom_id res chain seq x y z
N MET A 1 21.43 -21.53 -16.28
CA MET A 1 20.08 -21.00 -15.99
C MET A 1 19.25 -21.01 -17.27
N ARG A 2 17.96 -21.38 -17.21
CA ARG A 2 17.06 -21.41 -18.39
C ARG A 2 16.40 -20.06 -18.69
N ASN A 3 16.09 -19.28 -17.64
CA ASN A 3 15.41 -17.99 -17.76
C ASN A 3 16.42 -16.86 -17.53
N ALA A 4 16.28 -15.76 -18.30
CA ALA A 4 17.10 -14.56 -18.12
C ALA A 4 16.73 -13.80 -16.84
N TYR A 5 15.45 -13.87 -16.44
CA TYR A 5 14.93 -13.32 -15.19
C TYR A 5 13.95 -14.29 -14.52
N LEU A 6 13.81 -14.22 -13.20
CA LEU A 6 13.06 -15.18 -12.39
C LEU A 6 11.98 -14.53 -11.51
N LEU A 7 12.23 -13.35 -10.94
CA LEU A 7 11.39 -12.78 -9.88
C LEU A 7 10.99 -11.34 -10.18
N ALA A 8 9.71 -11.07 -10.04
CA ALA A 8 9.11 -9.74 -10.00
C ALA A 8 7.90 -9.77 -9.06
N ILE A 9 7.63 -8.64 -8.40
CA ILE A 9 6.43 -8.51 -7.56
C ILE A 9 5.43 -7.60 -8.27
N ALA A 10 4.39 -8.22 -8.83
CA ALA A 10 3.27 -7.55 -9.46
C ALA A 10 2.15 -7.23 -8.45
N PRO A 11 1.26 -6.25 -8.73
CA PRO A 11 0.12 -5.97 -7.86
C PRO A 11 -0.89 -7.13 -7.94
N THR A 12 -1.41 -7.57 -6.78
CA THR A 12 -2.35 -8.72 -6.71
C THR A 12 -3.76 -8.30 -6.31
N SER A 13 -4.27 -7.16 -6.82
CA SER A 13 -5.57 -6.62 -6.37
C SER A 13 -6.71 -7.65 -6.43
N SER A 14 -7.08 -8.18 -7.61
CA SER A 14 -8.17 -9.14 -7.73
C SER A 14 -7.81 -10.56 -7.30
N THR A 15 -6.57 -10.98 -7.53
CA THR A 15 -6.10 -12.33 -7.18
C THR A 15 -5.99 -12.53 -5.67
N SER A 16 -5.66 -11.47 -4.91
CA SER A 16 -5.65 -11.51 -3.44
C SER A 16 -7.04 -11.74 -2.84
N ILE A 17 -8.12 -11.28 -3.50
CA ILE A 17 -9.50 -11.57 -3.08
C ILE A 17 -9.75 -13.06 -3.10
N ILE A 18 -9.45 -13.68 -4.25
CA ILE A 18 -9.68 -15.11 -4.47
C ILE A 18 -8.81 -15.94 -3.51
N ALA A 19 -7.57 -15.51 -3.29
CA ALA A 19 -6.63 -16.17 -2.40
C ALA A 19 -6.88 -15.89 -0.90
N GLY A 20 -7.77 -14.96 -0.54
CA GLY A 20 -7.97 -14.54 0.86
C GLY A 20 -6.73 -13.92 1.49
N THR A 21 -5.93 -13.16 0.74
CA THR A 21 -4.67 -12.54 1.21
C THR A 21 -4.68 -11.02 1.08
N THR A 22 -3.66 -10.34 1.62
CA THR A 22 -3.44 -8.91 1.37
C THR A 22 -2.88 -8.69 -0.03
N ALA A 23 -3.10 -7.50 -0.61
CA ALA A 23 -2.66 -7.20 -1.97
C ALA A 23 -1.17 -6.82 -2.01
N GLY A 24 -0.41 -7.52 -2.85
CA GLY A 24 1.01 -7.30 -3.07
C GLY A 24 1.81 -7.37 -1.77
N THR A 25 2.70 -6.42 -1.61
CA THR A 25 3.56 -6.29 -0.43
C THR A 25 3.38 -4.96 0.29
N ASP A 26 2.32 -4.24 -0.05
CA ASP A 26 1.97 -2.96 0.55
C ASP A 26 1.17 -3.18 1.85
N PRO A 27 1.18 -2.20 2.76
CA PRO A 27 0.27 -2.20 3.89
C PRO A 27 -1.19 -2.22 3.42
N VAL A 28 -2.09 -2.76 4.26
CA VAL A 28 -3.51 -2.80 3.93
C VAL A 28 -4.07 -1.38 3.91
N MET A 29 -4.77 -1.00 2.83
CA MET A 29 -5.26 0.38 2.66
C MET A 29 -6.18 0.81 3.81
N LYS A 30 -7.23 0.02 4.07
CA LYS A 30 -8.15 0.11 5.20
C LYS A 30 -8.48 -1.32 5.66
N ARG A 31 -8.86 -1.49 6.93
CA ARG A 31 -9.29 -2.79 7.49
C ARG A 31 -10.56 -3.31 6.80
N PHE A 32 -11.44 -2.39 6.45
CA PHE A 32 -12.67 -2.62 5.69
C PHE A 32 -12.93 -1.42 4.77
N PHE A 33 -13.28 -1.67 3.51
CA PHE A 33 -13.77 -0.66 2.57
C PHE A 33 -14.62 -1.30 1.48
N LEU A 34 -15.46 -0.51 0.81
CA LEU A 34 -16.22 -0.95 -0.36
C LEU A 34 -15.48 -0.51 -1.63
N GLU A 35 -15.26 -1.44 -2.55
CA GLU A 35 -14.66 -1.18 -3.85
C GLU A 35 -15.74 -1.32 -4.92
N GLU A 36 -16.02 -0.25 -5.65
CA GLU A 36 -16.93 -0.31 -6.80
C GLU A 36 -16.21 -0.95 -8.00
N LYS A 37 -16.78 -2.03 -8.52
CA LYS A 37 -16.25 -2.69 -9.71
C LYS A 37 -17.39 -3.08 -10.65
N LYS A 38 -17.41 -2.49 -11.85
CA LYS A 38 -18.43 -2.74 -12.89
C LYS A 38 -19.88 -2.57 -12.38
N GLY A 39 -20.13 -1.53 -11.58
CA GLY A 39 -21.44 -1.25 -11.00
C GLY A 39 -21.85 -2.13 -9.81
N ALA A 40 -20.97 -3.02 -9.35
CA ALA A 40 -21.16 -3.79 -8.11
C ALA A 40 -20.25 -3.26 -7.01
N MET A 41 -20.81 -3.04 -5.82
CA MET A 41 -20.06 -2.70 -4.61
C MET A 41 -19.55 -3.98 -3.95
N LEU A 42 -18.23 -4.18 -3.95
CA LEU A 42 -17.59 -5.36 -3.39
C LEU A 42 -16.96 -5.01 -2.03
N PRO A 43 -17.32 -5.71 -0.94
CA PRO A 43 -16.66 -5.51 0.33
C PRO A 43 -15.24 -6.08 0.30
N ARG A 44 -14.28 -5.25 0.72
CA ARG A 44 -12.89 -5.60 0.92
C ARG A 44 -12.58 -5.57 2.41
N VAL A 45 -12.29 -6.74 2.96
CA VAL A 45 -11.93 -6.92 4.37
C VAL A 45 -10.48 -7.41 4.42
N ALA A 46 -9.71 -6.92 5.39
CA ALA A 46 -8.41 -7.50 5.69
C ALA A 46 -8.57 -9.01 6.01
N PRO A 47 -7.68 -9.89 5.50
CA PRO A 47 -7.75 -11.32 5.79
C PRO A 47 -7.78 -11.61 7.28
N SER A 48 -8.62 -12.55 7.74
CA SER A 48 -8.69 -12.97 9.14
C SER A 48 -8.87 -11.81 10.14
N LEU A 49 -9.58 -10.74 9.75
CA LEU A 49 -9.91 -9.64 10.64
C LEU A 49 -10.88 -10.12 11.74
N SER A 50 -10.47 -9.91 12.99
CA SER A 50 -11.20 -10.25 14.21
C SER A 50 -10.83 -9.26 15.32
N ASP A 51 -11.53 -9.26 16.44
CA ASP A 51 -11.21 -8.39 17.59
C ASP A 51 -9.77 -8.56 18.08
N LYS A 52 -9.21 -9.76 17.95
CA LYS A 52 -7.83 -10.07 18.34
C LYS A 52 -6.80 -9.52 17.35
N THR A 53 -7.12 -9.49 16.05
CA THR A 53 -6.19 -9.11 14.96
C THR A 53 -6.38 -7.68 14.48
N PHE A 54 -7.46 -7.01 14.90
CA PHE A 54 -7.83 -5.66 14.47
C PHE A 54 -6.68 -4.65 14.56
N TRP A 55 -5.94 -4.69 15.66
CA TRP A 55 -4.85 -3.75 15.94
C TRP A 55 -3.58 -4.01 15.12
N LEU A 56 -3.42 -5.21 14.57
CA LEU A 56 -2.27 -5.56 13.71
C LEU A 56 -2.37 -4.91 12.32
N TYR A 57 -3.60 -4.67 11.85
CA TYR A 57 -3.84 -4.05 10.56
C TYR A 57 -3.84 -2.53 10.65
N LYS A 58 -2.64 -1.94 10.65
CA LYS A 58 -2.49 -0.48 10.51
C LYS A 58 -2.74 -0.07 9.06
N GLY A 59 -3.60 0.94 8.86
CA GLY A 59 -3.94 1.46 7.54
C GLY A 59 -2.73 2.08 6.83
N ALA A 60 -2.67 1.93 5.51
CA ALA A 60 -1.53 2.39 4.71
C ALA A 60 -1.29 3.90 4.84
N TYR A 61 -2.35 4.72 4.87
CA TYR A 61 -2.25 6.17 5.05
C TYR A 61 -1.79 6.62 6.45
N LEU A 62 -1.91 5.75 7.47
CA LEU A 62 -1.44 6.02 8.83
C LEU A 62 -0.01 5.52 9.07
N THR A 63 0.52 4.75 8.12
CA THR A 63 1.85 4.16 8.20
C THR A 63 2.88 5.17 7.72
N ASP A 64 4.00 5.29 8.44
CA ASP A 64 5.11 6.11 7.95
C ASP A 64 5.71 5.42 6.71
N GLN A 65 5.62 6.12 5.58
CA GLN A 65 5.98 5.59 4.26
C GLN A 65 7.47 5.24 4.16
N GLN A 66 8.33 5.80 5.01
CA GLN A 66 9.75 5.42 5.07
C GLN A 66 9.94 3.93 5.38
N TRP A 67 9.07 3.34 6.21
CA TRP A 67 9.14 1.91 6.53
C TRP A 67 8.86 1.04 5.30
N SER A 68 7.83 1.40 4.52
CA SER A 68 7.50 0.70 3.28
C SER A 68 8.67 0.75 2.29
N ILE A 69 9.30 1.92 2.16
CA ILE A 69 10.45 2.13 1.27
C ILE A 69 11.66 1.33 1.71
N ARG A 70 12.04 1.39 3.00
CA ARG A 70 13.19 0.62 3.53
C ARG A 70 12.96 -0.88 3.38
N ALA A 71 11.75 -1.36 3.67
CA ALA A 71 11.39 -2.76 3.50
C ALA A 71 11.42 -3.20 2.02
N ALA A 72 11.03 -2.31 1.11
CA ALA A 72 11.15 -2.53 -0.34
C ALA A 72 12.63 -2.59 -0.77
N GLY A 73 13.49 -1.72 -0.25
CA GLY A 73 14.94 -1.74 -0.53
C GLY A 73 15.58 -3.06 -0.09
N VAL A 74 15.31 -3.51 1.14
CA VAL A 74 15.84 -4.78 1.66
C VAL A 74 15.42 -5.97 0.78
N ARG A 75 14.14 -6.08 0.41
CA ARG A 75 13.69 -7.20 -0.42
C ARG A 75 14.14 -7.09 -1.89
N GLN A 76 14.43 -5.88 -2.38
CA GLN A 76 14.89 -5.66 -3.76
C GLN A 76 16.22 -6.37 -4.04
N LEU A 77 17.05 -6.60 -3.02
CA LEU A 77 18.29 -7.37 -3.11
C LEU A 77 18.06 -8.83 -3.55
N HIS A 78 16.84 -9.34 -3.36
CA HIS A 78 16.46 -10.71 -3.67
C HIS A 78 15.50 -10.80 -4.88
N ILE A 79 15.30 -9.69 -5.61
CA ILE A 79 14.42 -9.60 -6.78
C ILE A 79 15.25 -9.06 -7.95
N ASP A 80 15.44 -9.89 -8.96
CA ASP A 80 16.26 -9.58 -10.13
C ASP A 80 15.60 -8.57 -11.07
N GLN A 81 14.26 -8.58 -11.18
CA GLN A 81 13.51 -7.48 -11.81
C GLN A 81 13.15 -6.40 -10.80
N ALA A 82 11.86 -6.09 -10.61
CA ALA A 82 11.38 -4.99 -9.76
C ALA A 82 10.13 -5.40 -8.97
N GLN A 83 9.66 -4.47 -8.13
CA GLN A 83 8.45 -4.61 -7.33
C GLN A 83 7.54 -3.40 -7.52
N SER A 84 6.24 -3.63 -7.57
CA SER A 84 5.25 -2.56 -7.54
C SER A 84 5.08 -2.03 -6.12
N LEU A 85 5.72 -0.89 -5.82
CA LEU A 85 5.61 -0.19 -4.54
C LEU A 85 4.69 1.03 -4.67
N ASN A 86 3.58 1.07 -3.94
CA ASN A 86 2.75 2.28 -3.85
C ASN A 86 3.20 3.17 -2.69
N LEU A 87 3.08 4.49 -2.87
CA LEU A 87 3.17 5.46 -1.78
C LEU A 87 1.75 5.93 -1.42
N TYR A 88 1.44 5.93 -0.13
CA TYR A 88 0.16 6.38 0.40
C TYR A 88 0.39 7.72 1.09
N ILE A 89 -0.07 8.79 0.44
CA ILE A 89 0.09 10.16 0.94
C ILE A 89 -1.26 10.72 1.34
N THR A 90 -1.23 11.61 2.32
CA THR A 90 -2.38 12.36 2.78
C THR A 90 -2.21 13.83 2.40
N ASN A 91 -3.24 14.66 2.61
CA ASN A 91 -3.21 16.06 2.19
C ASN A 91 -2.24 16.91 3.03
N GLU A 92 -1.79 16.39 4.18
CA GLU A 92 -0.79 17.03 5.04
C GLU A 92 0.64 16.89 4.49
N PHE A 93 0.87 16.05 3.47
CA PHE A 93 2.18 15.95 2.83
C PHE A 93 2.50 17.18 1.99
N THR A 94 3.59 17.85 2.34
CA THR A 94 4.22 18.85 1.48
C THR A 94 4.93 18.17 0.31
N MET A 95 5.07 18.89 -0.82
CA MET A 95 5.84 18.38 -1.97
C MET A 95 7.30 18.08 -1.62
N ARG A 96 7.88 18.81 -0.66
CA ARG A 96 9.24 18.51 -0.15
C ARG A 96 9.29 17.17 0.56
N GLN A 97 8.30 16.84 1.38
CA GLN A 97 8.23 15.52 2.03
C GLN A 97 8.07 14.40 1.01
N VAL A 98 7.23 14.59 -0.02
CA VAL A 98 7.08 13.62 -1.10
C VAL A 98 8.40 13.44 -1.86
N LEU A 99 9.10 14.52 -2.19
CA LEU A 99 10.44 14.45 -2.82
C LEU A 99 11.43 13.67 -1.95
N ASN A 100 11.44 13.92 -0.64
CA ASN A 100 12.30 13.18 0.29
C ASN A 100 12.01 11.66 0.30
N LEU A 101 10.75 11.25 0.11
CA LEU A 101 10.42 9.83 -0.04
C LEU A 101 11.01 9.23 -1.33
N TYR A 102 10.95 9.96 -2.45
CA TYR A 102 11.59 9.52 -3.69
C TYR A 102 13.11 9.42 -3.56
N LEU A 103 13.75 10.41 -2.93
CA LEU A 103 15.19 10.38 -2.66
C LEU A 103 15.56 9.19 -1.76
N LEU A 104 14.79 8.95 -0.69
CA LEU A 104 14.99 7.79 0.17
C LEU A 104 14.82 6.46 -0.60
N ALA A 105 13.86 6.37 -1.52
CA ALA A 105 13.66 5.18 -2.34
C ALA A 105 14.87 4.91 -3.24
N TRP A 106 15.43 5.95 -3.85
CA TRP A 106 16.66 5.88 -4.61
C TRP A 106 17.86 5.45 -3.74
N GLU A 107 18.04 6.07 -2.58
CA GLU A 107 19.09 5.73 -1.61
C GLU A 107 18.98 4.27 -1.11
N CYS A 108 17.77 3.76 -0.94
CA CYS A 108 17.50 2.38 -0.53
C CYS A 108 17.61 1.37 -1.69
N GLY A 109 17.92 1.80 -2.91
CA GLY A 109 18.04 0.92 -4.08
C GLY A 109 16.71 0.39 -4.62
N VAL A 110 15.58 1.03 -4.31
CA VAL A 110 14.28 0.69 -4.88
C VAL A 110 14.27 1.10 -6.35
N LYS A 111 14.03 0.13 -7.25
CA LYS A 111 14.13 0.34 -8.70
C LYS A 111 12.98 1.17 -9.28
N THR A 112 11.77 1.02 -8.74
CA THR A 112 10.55 1.64 -9.26
C THR A 112 9.57 1.99 -8.14
N VAL A 113 8.88 3.13 -8.29
CA VAL A 113 7.69 3.49 -7.51
C VAL A 113 6.49 3.46 -8.46
N TYR A 114 5.38 2.87 -8.03
CA TYR A 114 4.22 2.60 -8.88
C TYR A 114 3.22 3.77 -8.89
N TYR A 115 2.28 3.82 -7.92
CA TYR A 115 1.39 4.96 -7.76
C TYR A 115 1.68 5.73 -6.48
N VAL A 116 1.46 7.04 -6.56
CA VAL A 116 1.23 7.90 -5.39
C VAL A 116 -0.28 7.99 -5.20
N ARG A 117 -0.79 7.32 -4.18
CA ARG A 117 -2.21 7.30 -3.82
C ARG A 117 -2.46 8.41 -2.81
N SER A 118 -3.21 9.44 -3.21
CA SER A 118 -3.73 10.43 -2.27
C SER A 118 -4.99 9.91 -1.59
N LYS A 119 -5.21 10.29 -0.33
CA LYS A 119 -6.50 10.14 0.34
C LYS A 119 -7.36 11.35 -0.03
N SER A 120 -8.50 11.13 -0.68
CA SER A 120 -9.52 12.17 -0.81
C SER A 120 -9.97 12.61 0.58
N LEU A 121 -10.33 13.89 0.76
CA LEU A 121 -10.97 14.37 1.98
C LEU A 121 -12.32 13.65 2.12
N GLU A 122 -12.32 12.54 2.85
CA GLU A 122 -13.53 11.97 3.42
C GLU A 122 -13.73 12.70 4.74
N VAL A 123 -14.90 13.32 4.94
CA VAL A 123 -15.29 13.87 6.23
C VAL A 123 -15.47 12.68 7.17
N GLU A 124 -14.40 12.30 7.87
CA GLU A 124 -14.41 11.28 8.92
C GLU A 124 -14.94 11.85 10.26
N GLU A 125 -15.17 13.16 10.33
CA GLU A 125 -15.76 13.81 11.50
C GLU A 125 -17.27 13.58 11.53
N CYS A 126 -17.80 13.32 12.72
CA CYS A 126 -19.23 13.31 12.93
C CYS A 126 -19.75 14.73 12.66
N GLU A 127 -20.64 14.91 11.68
CA GLU A 127 -21.27 16.22 11.38
C GLU A 127 -21.92 16.87 12.62
N SER A 128 -22.30 16.08 13.64
CA SER A 128 -22.84 16.59 14.90
C SER A 128 -21.79 16.99 15.95
N CYS A 129 -20.52 16.61 15.79
CA CYS A 129 -19.47 16.83 16.80
C CYS A 129 -18.21 17.53 16.25
N ALA A 130 -18.14 17.72 14.93
CA ALA A 130 -17.12 18.54 14.29
C ALA A 130 -17.37 20.02 14.64
N SER A 131 -16.43 20.66 15.34
CA SER A 131 -16.46 22.10 15.62
C SER A 131 -15.54 22.84 14.66
#